data_AF-A0A3Q0INA8-F1
#
_entry.id   AF-A0A3Q0INA8-F1
#
_cell.length_a   1.000
_cell.length_b   1.000
_cell.length_c   1.000
_cell.angle_alpha   90.00
_cell.angle_beta   90.00
_cell.angle_gamma   90.00
#
_symmetry.space_group_name_H-M   'P 1'
#
loop_
_entity.id
_entity.type
_entity.pdbx_description
1 polymer ?
#
loop_
_entity_poly.entity_id
_entity_poly.type
_entity_poly.pdbx_seq_one_letter_code
_entity_poly.pdbx_strand_id
1 'polypeptide(L)'
;MRQVFLTGKQDEEEFKRQIYVLRKVSTHKIPKPGQRFYICSLSNRIVVYKGQFTADQLWKYFTDLNLLGFSFVCRSTPLQLVSRVISTYGCLLNQTFKRCTLL
;
A
#
# COMPACT_ATOMS: atom_id res chain seq x y z
N MET A 1 8.45 0.25 -8.74
CA MET A 1 8.16 -0.08 -7.32
C MET A 1 9.46 -0.51 -6.67
N ARG A 2 9.74 -0.12 -5.43
CA ARG A 2 10.98 -0.48 -4.73
C ARG A 2 10.63 -0.95 -3.32
N GLN A 3 11.27 -2.03 -2.87
CA GLN A 3 11.19 -2.52 -1.51
C GLN A 3 12.44 -2.09 -0.73
N VAL A 4 12.24 -1.67 0.52
CA VAL A 4 13.32 -1.28 1.42
C VAL A 4 13.21 -2.16 2.67
N PHE A 5 14.34 -2.73 3.08
CA PHE A 5 14.43 -3.54 4.28
C PHE A 5 14.98 -2.70 5.43
N LEU A 6 14.33 -2.77 6.58
CA LEU A 6 14.75 -2.10 7.80
C LEU A 6 15.20 -3.16 8.81
N THR A 7 16.30 -2.89 9.49
CA THR A 7 16.79 -3.69 10.61
C THR A 7 16.84 -2.83 11.85
N GLY A 8 16.48 -3.40 13.00
CA GLY A 8 16.46 -2.72 14.28
C GLY A 8 16.77 -3.70 15.40
N LYS A 9 17.55 -3.25 16.39
CA LYS A 9 17.90 -4.04 17.60
C LYS A 9 16.97 -3.78 18.79
N GLN A 10 15.85 -3.08 18.55
CA GLN A 10 14.95 -2.65 19.61
C GLN A 10 13.83 -3.65 19.83
N ASP A 11 13.14 -3.49 20.95
CA ASP A 11 11.98 -4.30 21.27
C ASP A 11 10.84 -4.06 20.26
N GLU A 12 9.95 -5.04 20.09
CA GLU A 12 9.01 -5.05 18.97
C GLU A 12 8.04 -3.85 19.00
N GLU A 13 7.57 -3.47 20.18
CA GLU A 13 6.63 -2.36 20.35
C GLU A 13 7.28 -1.00 20.07
N GLU A 14 8.52 -0.81 20.51
CA GLU A 14 9.26 0.41 20.21
C GLU A 14 9.60 0.49 18.71
N PHE A 15 9.94 -0.64 18.08
CA PHE A 15 10.16 -0.70 16.64
C PHE A 15 8.90 -0.32 15.84
N LYS A 16 7.71 -0.81 16.25
CA LYS A 16 6.43 -0.41 15.63
C LYS A 16 6.17 1.09 15.77
N ARG A 17 6.43 1.67 16.95
CA ARG A 17 6.28 3.11 17.20
C ARG A 17 7.22 3.93 16.30
N GLN A 18 8.47 3.51 16.18
CA GLN A 18 9.44 4.17 15.31
C GLN A 18 9.06 4.09 13.83
N ILE A 19 8.61 2.93 13.36
CA ILE A 19 8.08 2.78 12.00
C ILE A 19 6.90 3.72 11.76
N TYR A 20 5.99 3.82 12.72
CA TYR A 20 4.85 4.73 12.61
C TYR A 20 5.30 6.19 12.41
N VAL A 21 6.21 6.66 13.26
CA VAL A 21 6.78 8.02 13.17
C VAL A 21 7.54 8.20 11.85
N LEU A 22 8.35 7.22 11.44
CA LEU A 22 9.10 7.25 10.19
C LEU A 22 8.18 7.44 8.99
N ARG A 23 7.08 6.69 8.88
CA ARG A 23 6.10 6.87 7.81
C ARG A 23 5.53 8.29 7.82
N LYS A 24 5.13 8.78 9.00
CA LYS A 24 4.53 10.12 9.13
C LYS A 24 5.52 11.18 8.67
N VAL A 25 6.76 11.15 9.18
CA VAL A 25 7.79 12.12 8.83
C VAL A 25 8.17 12.03 7.35
N SER A 26 8.34 10.82 6.81
CA SER A 26 8.71 10.59 5.41
C SER A 26 7.68 11.20 4.45
N THR A 27 6.38 11.01 4.73
CA THR A 27 5.30 11.58 3.90
C THR A 27 5.30 13.11 3.90
N HIS A 28 5.82 13.79 4.93
CA HIS A 28 5.84 15.25 4.98
C HIS A 28 7.16 15.85 4.46
N LYS A 29 8.29 15.15 4.66
CA LYS A 29 9.62 15.69 4.33
C LYS A 29 10.09 15.36 2.91
N ILE A 30 9.71 14.21 2.36
CA ILE A 30 10.23 13.71 1.08
C ILE A 30 9.55 14.30 -0.16
N PRO A 31 8.24 14.64 -0.17
CA PRO A 31 7.60 15.15 -1.37
C PRO A 31 8.33 16.37 -1.93
N LYS A 32 8.79 16.26 -3.18
CA LYS A 32 9.35 17.36 -3.95
C LYS A 32 8.37 17.73 -5.06
N PRO A 33 8.30 19.01 -5.45
CA PRO A 33 7.45 19.41 -6.58
C PRO A 33 7.80 18.57 -7.81
N GLY A 34 6.79 17.89 -8.38
CA GLY A 34 6.94 17.02 -9.55
C GLY A 34 7.18 15.53 -9.26
N GLN A 35 7.44 15.11 -8.00
CA GLN A 35 7.61 13.70 -7.65
C GLN A 35 6.50 13.19 -6.71
N ARG A 36 5.85 12.09 -7.11
CA ARG A 36 4.86 11.41 -6.28
C ARG A 36 5.57 10.42 -5.35
N PHE A 37 5.50 10.67 -4.05
CA PHE A 37 6.03 9.78 -3.02
C PHE A 37 4.88 9.16 -2.23
N TYR A 38 4.85 7.82 -2.16
CA TYR A 38 3.81 7.08 -1.44
C TYR A 38 4.38 5.79 -0.85
N ILE A 39 4.00 5.49 0.39
CA ILE A 39 4.36 4.26 1.09
C ILE A 39 3.07 3.46 1.33
N CYS A 40 2.94 2.28 0.71
CA CYS A 40 1.74 1.44 0.84
C CYS A 40 1.60 0.81 2.23
N SER A 41 2.71 0.22 2.71
CA SER A 41 2.81 -0.42 4.02
C SER A 41 4.26 -0.41 4.46
N LEU A 42 4.49 -0.13 5.74
CA LEU A 42 5.78 -0.33 6.38
C LEU A 42 5.46 -0.93 7.76
N SER A 43 5.77 -2.21 7.91
CA SER A 43 5.54 -3.03 9.10
C SER A 43 6.42 -4.28 9.01
N ASN A 44 6.74 -4.87 10.16
CA ASN A 44 7.50 -6.13 10.25
C ASN A 44 6.66 -7.37 9.94
N ARG A 45 5.32 -7.29 10.05
CA ARG A 45 4.42 -8.46 9.93
C ARG A 45 3.62 -8.49 8.63
N ILE A 46 3.27 -7.33 8.09
CA ILE A 46 2.31 -7.22 6.99
C ILE A 46 2.87 -6.35 5.88
N VAL A 47 2.89 -6.90 4.66
CA VAL A 47 3.19 -6.19 3.42
C VAL A 47 1.94 -6.14 2.56
N VAL A 48 1.64 -4.97 2.01
CA VAL A 48 0.44 -4.71 1.20
C VAL A 48 0.83 -4.51 -0.26
N TYR A 49 0.47 -5.48 -1.09
CA TYR A 49 0.52 -5.36 -2.55
C TYR A 49 -0.80 -4.76 -3.05
N LYS A 50 -0.75 -3.57 -3.67
CA LYS A 50 -1.92 -2.85 -4.19
C LYS A 50 -1.61 -2.23 -5.55
N GLY A 51 -2.62 -2.19 -6.41
CA GLY A 51 -2.57 -1.55 -7.71
C GLY A 51 -3.95 -1.51 -8.37
N GLN A 52 -4.05 -0.81 -9.50
CA GLN A 52 -5.25 -0.79 -10.34
C GLN A 52 -5.19 -1.97 -11.32
N PHE A 53 -5.45 -3.17 -10.83
CA PHE A 53 -5.41 -4.41 -11.61
C PHE A 53 -6.65 -5.26 -11.34
N THR A 54 -7.03 -6.10 -12.32
CA THR A 54 -7.95 -7.21 -12.06
C THR A 54 -7.23 -8.34 -11.32
N ALA A 55 -7.97 -9.27 -10.70
CA ALA A 55 -7.38 -10.37 -9.96
C ALA A 55 -6.41 -11.21 -10.82
N ASP A 56 -6.76 -11.48 -12.08
CA ASP A 56 -5.91 -12.25 -13.00
C ASP A 56 -4.64 -11.50 -13.41
N GLN A 57 -4.71 -10.18 -13.53
CA GLN A 57 -3.56 -9.35 -13.87
C GLN A 57 -2.57 -9.23 -12.70
N LEU A 58 -3.08 -9.25 -11.46
CA LEU A 58 -2.27 -9.13 -10.25
C LEU A 58 -1.17 -10.20 -10.17
N TRP A 59 -1.54 -11.46 -10.42
CA TRP A 59 -0.62 -12.62 -10.36
C TRP A 59 0.48 -12.56 -11.42
N LYS A 60 0.20 -11.94 -12.58
CA LYS A 60 1.18 -11.76 -13.65
C LYS A 60 2.13 -10.60 -13.37
N TYR A 61 1.64 -9.55 -12.72
CA TYR A 61 2.43 -8.36 -12.42
C TYR A 61 3.34 -8.55 -11.20
N PHE A 62 2.85 -9.20 -10.14
CA PHE A 62 3.63 -9.47 -8.93
C PHE A 62 4.12 -10.92 -8.91
N THR A 63 5.26 -11.16 -9.56
CA THR A 63 5.86 -12.49 -9.64
C THR A 63 6.28 -13.05 -8.28
N ASP A 64 6.56 -12.18 -7.32
CA ASP A 64 6.93 -12.55 -5.94
C ASP A 64 5.80 -13.30 -5.21
N LEU A 65 4.54 -13.04 -5.58
CA LEU A 65 3.38 -13.71 -4.97
C LEU A 65 3.22 -15.17 -5.42
N ASN A 66 3.85 -15.57 -6.52
CA ASN A 66 3.78 -16.95 -7.03
C ASN A 66 4.82 -17.88 -6.39
N LEU A 67 5.70 -17.35 -5.53
CA LEU A 67 6.72 -18.15 -4.85
C LEU A 67 6.08 -19.02 -3.74
N LEU A 68 6.47 -20.29 -3.71
CA LEU A 68 6.06 -21.29 -2.70
C LEU A 68 6.56 -20.85 -1.32
N GLY A 69 5.74 -20.11 -0.58
CA GLY A 69 6.09 -19.55 0.73
C GLY A 69 5.25 -18.35 1.14
N PHE A 70 4.52 -17.72 0.21
CA PHE A 70 3.61 -16.63 0.53
C PHE A 70 2.19 -17.14 0.79
N SER A 71 1.71 -16.95 2.03
CA SER A 71 0.29 -17.06 2.36
C SER A 71 -0.35 -15.68 2.15
N PHE A 72 -1.16 -15.54 1.10
CA PHE A 72 -1.86 -14.29 0.79
C PHE A 72 -3.30 -14.33 1.31
N VAL A 73 -3.76 -13.20 1.85
CA VAL A 73 -5.15 -12.99 2.23
C VAL A 73 -5.73 -11.85 1.40
N CYS A 74 -6.61 -12.18 0.45
CA CYS A 74 -7.35 -11.19 -0.32
C CYS A 74 -8.45 -10.58 0.57
N ARG A 75 -8.21 -9.38 1.10
CA ARG A 75 -9.26 -8.59 1.77
C ARG A 75 -9.82 -7.59 0.80
N SER A 76 -10.90 -7.96 0.12
CA SER A 76 -11.75 -7.03 -0.64
C SER A 76 -12.39 -6.05 0.34
N THR A 77 -11.76 -4.90 0.60
CA THR A 77 -12.40 -3.86 1.41
C THR A 77 -13.60 -3.31 0.62
N PRO A 78 -14.81 -3.27 1.21
CA PRO A 78 -15.94 -2.60 0.56
C PRO A 78 -15.59 -1.13 0.32
N LEU A 79 -15.92 -0.63 -0.88
CA LEU A 79 -15.50 0.66 -1.45
C LEU A 79 -15.86 1.93 -0.65
N GLN A 80 -16.47 1.81 0.51
CA GLN A 80 -17.07 2.92 1.26
C GLN A 80 -16.06 3.73 2.10
N LEU A 81 -14.85 3.21 2.39
CA LEU A 81 -13.90 3.88 3.30
C LEU A 81 -12.81 4.70 2.61
N VAL A 82 -12.70 4.65 1.27
CA VAL A 82 -11.62 5.33 0.53
C VAL A 82 -11.94 6.80 0.24
N SER A 83 -13.19 7.23 0.43
CA SER A 83 -13.63 8.62 0.18
C SER A 83 -13.16 9.63 1.24
N ARG A 84 -12.75 9.21 2.45
CA ARG A 84 -12.32 10.16 3.51
C ARG A 84 -10.84 10.55 3.49
N VAL A 85 -9.98 9.87 2.73
CA VAL A 85 -8.52 10.15 2.71
C VAL A 85 -8.07 10.92 1.46
N ILE A 86 -8.97 11.11 0.47
CA ILE A 86 -8.69 11.85 -0.78
C ILE A 86 -9.13 13.32 -0.66
N SER A 87 -8.82 14.01 0.45
CA SER A 87 -9.23 15.41 0.64
C SER A 87 -8.08 16.44 0.63
N THR A 88 -6.82 16.03 0.70
CA THR A 88 -5.70 17.01 0.78
C THR A 88 -4.72 17.00 -0.38
N TYR A 89 -4.86 16.09 -1.35
CA TYR A 89 -4.08 16.17 -2.59
C TYR A 89 -5.04 16.00 -3.77
N GLY A 90 -5.40 17.13 -4.38
CA GLY A 90 -6.14 17.17 -5.64
C GLY A 90 -5.43 16.31 -6.69
N CYS A 91 -6.04 15.17 -7.00
CA CYS A 91 -5.67 14.39 -8.16
C CYS A 91 -6.95 13.78 -8.70
N LEU A 92 -7.42 14.34 -9.81
CA LEU A 92 -8.43 13.79 -10.70
C LEU A 92 -8.15 12.31 -10.95
N LEU A 93 -8.83 11.44 -10.22
CA LEU A 93 -8.99 10.04 -10.58
C LEU A 93 -10.33 9.91 -11.30
N ASN A 94 -10.31 10.32 -12.57
CA ASN A 94 -11.18 9.74 -13.58
C ASN A 94 -10.80 8.25 -13.68
N GLN A 95 -11.47 7.40 -12.91
CA GLN A 95 -11.61 5.99 -13.21
C GLN A 95 -12.86 5.50 -12.48
N THR A 96 -13.95 5.55 -13.25
CA THR A 96 -15.20 4.82 -13.07
C THR A 96 -14.91 3.41 -12.56
N PHE A 97 -15.12 3.20 -11.25
CA PHE A 97 -15.14 1.88 -10.67
C PHE A 97 -16.42 1.20 -11.18
N LYS A 98 -16.32 0.52 -12.33
CA LYS A 98 -17.42 -0.25 -12.89
C LYS A 98 -17.86 -1.27 -11.84
N ARG A 99 -19.09 -1.06 -11.39
CA ARG A 99 -19.94 -1.97 -10.64
C ARG A 99 -19.87 -3.36 -11.31
N CYS A 100 -19.12 -4.29 -10.72
CA CYS A 100 -19.29 -5.71 -11.00
C CYS A 100 -20.58 -6.16 -10.33
N THR A 101 -21.71 -5.83 -10.98
CA THR A 101 -22.90 -6.66 -10.91
C THR A 101 -22.64 -7.80 -11.90
N LEU A 102 -22.19 -8.94 -11.39
CA LEU A 102 -22.47 -10.20 -12.07
C LEU A 102 -23.94 -10.53 -11.76
N LEU A 103 -24.65 -10.98 -12.79
CA LEU A 103 -26.06 -11.38 -12.81
C LEU A 103 -26.49 -12.18 -11.58
#